data_AF-A0A7S0DGP7-F1
#
_entry.id   AF-A0A7S0DGP7-F1
#
_cell.length_a   1.000
_cell.length_b   1.000
_cell.length_c   1.000
_cell.angle_alpha   90.00
_cell.angle_beta   90.00
_cell.angle_gamma   90.00
#
_symmetry.space_group_name_H-M   'P 1'
#
loop_
_entity.id
_entity.type
_entity.pdbx_description
1 polymer ?
#
loop_
_entity_poly.entity_id
_entity_poly.type
_entity_poly.pdbx_seq_one_letter_code
_entity_poly.pdbx_strand_id
1 'polypeptide(L)'
;PKAGRPPARRSSRALTHGLVACTLMATVILTDVDESKLLHLDRLRVGIAGSEPCGLISEGPGTSAALSGASRIAIQGTKNEKKKIKQAQKAEKVRLKAELKLRQERERMLLEIDIRRKLSIINSTNSQSSPYGTFHMIQSAARTGRRFTRIGDLKAYLHSNTTGSGQAQVWVRARIHRIRSAGKLVFLVLRQGLETVQAVIEKSTITDPDPGTVQNATGNILQFARKILVPESIVDIRAVVRPAEVIMCSQNELELSVERIYVVASPSPDPPFQIQDADRGVTENGVRVLRDLRLDNRVVDIRAPSHHAVFAIRSEILYAWSQFLHSNGFIQIHTPKLLKGASEGGAEVFLTNYFGRTACLAQSPQLHKQMAIAGDMRRVFEIGPMFRAELSHTQRHLCEFVG
;
A
#
# COMPACT_ATOMS: atom_id res chain seq x y z
N PRO A 1 -38.28 45.82 -41.45
CA PRO A 1 -38.28 46.10 -39.98
C PRO A 1 -38.10 44.80 -39.17
N LYS A 2 -37.05 44.50 -38.42
CA LYS A 2 -35.82 45.16 -37.92
C LYS A 2 -34.77 44.01 -37.88
N ALA A 3 -33.60 44.14 -38.51
CA ALA A 3 -32.33 44.59 -37.92
C ALA A 3 -31.91 43.84 -36.62
N GLY A 4 -30.72 43.22 -36.66
CA GLY A 4 -30.19 42.30 -35.65
C GLY A 4 -29.25 42.91 -34.59
N ARG A 5 -28.61 42.03 -33.81
CA ARG A 5 -27.40 42.28 -32.99
C ARG A 5 -26.64 40.96 -32.70
N PRO A 6 -25.28 40.97 -32.62
CA PRO A 6 -24.43 39.78 -32.56
C PRO A 6 -24.03 39.38 -31.12
N PRO A 7 -23.46 38.18 -30.89
CA PRO A 7 -22.92 37.79 -29.58
C PRO A 7 -21.58 38.48 -29.27
N ALA A 8 -21.45 38.93 -28.03
CA ALA A 8 -20.31 39.70 -27.52
C ALA A 8 -19.01 38.87 -27.44
N ARG A 9 -17.92 39.42 -27.99
CA ARG A 9 -16.54 39.01 -27.70
C ARG A 9 -16.23 39.27 -26.22
N ARG A 10 -15.89 38.24 -25.45
CA ARG A 10 -15.14 38.38 -24.18
C ARG A 10 -13.64 38.28 -24.45
N SER A 11 -12.92 39.24 -23.88
CA SER A 11 -11.49 39.52 -24.05
C SER A 11 -10.57 38.40 -23.53
N SER A 12 -9.60 38.00 -24.34
CA SER A 12 -8.54 37.03 -24.03
C SER A 12 -7.39 37.56 -23.14
N ARG A 13 -7.53 38.75 -22.52
CA ARG A 13 -6.45 39.39 -21.74
C ARG A 13 -6.35 38.96 -20.27
N ALA A 14 -7.34 38.23 -19.74
CA ALA A 14 -7.34 37.80 -18.34
C ALA A 14 -6.60 36.45 -18.10
N LEU A 15 -6.48 35.62 -19.13
CA LEU A 15 -5.86 34.29 -19.01
C LEU A 15 -4.32 34.32 -19.02
N THR A 16 -3.71 35.36 -19.59
CA THR A 16 -2.25 35.48 -19.65
C THR A 16 -1.62 36.02 -18.36
N HIS A 17 -2.35 36.83 -17.57
CA HIS A 17 -1.83 37.32 -16.28
C HIS A 17 -1.95 36.30 -15.14
N GLY A 18 -2.94 35.39 -15.19
CA GLY A 18 -3.10 34.32 -14.20
C GLY A 18 -2.01 33.23 -14.30
N LEU A 19 -1.55 32.91 -15.51
CA LEU A 19 -0.49 31.90 -15.70
C LEU A 19 0.87 32.37 -15.18
N VAL A 20 1.21 33.66 -15.36
CA VAL A 20 2.51 34.21 -14.94
C VAL A 20 2.61 34.34 -13.41
N ALA A 21 1.50 34.62 -12.73
CA ALA A 21 1.45 34.68 -11.25
C ALA A 21 1.61 33.30 -10.59
N CYS A 22 1.08 32.23 -11.21
CA CYS A 22 1.27 30.86 -10.73
C CYS A 22 2.72 30.37 -10.84
N THR A 23 3.49 30.84 -11.84
CA THR A 23 4.88 30.41 -12.00
C THR A 23 5.81 31.08 -10.99
N LEU A 24 5.54 32.34 -10.60
CA LEU A 24 6.35 33.07 -9.60
C LEU A 24 6.08 32.64 -8.15
N MET A 25 4.85 32.27 -7.80
CA MET A 25 4.51 31.80 -6.45
C MET A 25 5.07 30.39 -6.16
N ALA A 26 5.22 29.55 -7.18
CA ALA A 26 5.81 28.22 -7.03
C ALA A 26 7.32 28.27 -6.70
N THR A 27 8.02 29.35 -7.03
CA THR A 27 9.46 29.50 -6.76
C THR A 27 9.77 29.90 -5.31
N VAL A 28 8.83 30.56 -4.62
CA VAL A 28 9.07 31.08 -3.26
C VAL A 28 8.81 30.03 -2.17
N ILE A 29 7.94 29.05 -2.42
CA ILE A 29 7.54 28.05 -1.40
C ILE A 29 8.59 26.93 -1.21
N LEU A 30 9.61 26.84 -2.07
CA LEU A 30 10.62 25.77 -2.02
C LEU A 30 11.81 26.04 -1.07
N THR A 31 11.79 27.09 -0.25
CA THR A 31 12.99 27.50 0.52
C THR A 31 12.89 27.55 2.04
N ASP A 32 11.78 27.19 2.69
CA ASP A 32 11.77 27.29 4.16
C ASP A 32 10.84 26.28 4.85
N VAL A 33 11.41 25.15 5.30
CA VAL A 33 10.86 24.38 6.42
C VAL A 33 12.04 23.85 7.25
N ASP A 34 12.26 24.51 8.38
CA ASP A 34 13.23 24.19 9.43
C ASP A 34 12.74 23.00 10.28
N GLU A 35 13.56 21.94 10.39
CA GLU A 35 13.26 20.60 10.92
C GLU A 35 13.46 20.45 12.45
N SER A 36 13.47 21.53 13.22
CA SER A 36 14.03 21.53 14.59
C SER A 36 13.06 21.27 15.76
N LYS A 37 11.81 20.81 15.56
CA LYS A 37 10.87 20.59 16.69
C LYS A 37 10.01 19.33 16.55
N LEU A 38 10.53 18.16 16.95
CA LEU A 38 9.73 16.99 17.36
C LEU A 38 10.60 15.97 18.11
N LEU A 39 10.87 16.24 19.40
CA LEU A 39 11.39 15.27 20.36
C LEU A 39 10.72 15.53 21.71
N HIS A 40 9.80 14.63 22.10
CA HIS A 40 9.62 14.14 23.46
C HIS A 40 8.37 13.26 23.51
N LEU A 41 8.54 11.98 23.81
CA LEU A 41 7.85 11.29 24.92
C LEU A 41 8.25 9.83 24.91
N ASP A 42 8.97 9.45 25.96
CA ASP A 42 9.36 8.08 26.26
C ASP A 42 8.96 7.81 27.72
N ARG A 43 8.68 6.53 28.00
CA ARG A 43 8.30 5.91 29.29
C ARG A 43 6.81 5.82 29.64
N LEU A 44 6.30 4.59 29.61
CA LEU A 44 5.58 3.99 30.75
C LEU A 44 5.70 2.46 30.69
N ARG A 45 6.46 1.90 31.65
CA ARG A 45 6.49 0.47 32.01
C ARG A 45 5.39 0.22 33.03
N VAL A 46 4.62 -0.85 32.86
CA VAL A 46 3.91 -1.53 33.95
C VAL A 46 4.06 -3.04 33.73
N GLY A 47 4.63 -3.72 34.72
CA GLY A 47 4.75 -5.18 34.75
C GLY A 47 3.63 -5.81 35.58
N ILE A 48 3.26 -7.04 35.25
CA ILE A 48 2.48 -7.95 36.11
C ILE A 48 3.03 -9.37 35.92
N ALA A 49 3.41 -10.00 37.04
CA ALA A 49 3.80 -11.40 37.21
C ALA A 49 2.60 -12.34 36.90
N GLY A 50 2.72 -13.56 36.37
CA GLY A 50 3.42 -14.73 36.91
C GLY A 50 2.38 -15.80 37.27
N SER A 51 2.32 -16.89 36.51
CA SER A 51 1.64 -18.15 36.92
C SER A 51 2.07 -19.30 36.00
N GLU A 52 2.78 -20.28 36.56
CA GLU A 52 3.09 -21.59 35.97
C GLU A 52 1.85 -22.50 35.92
N PRO A 53 1.94 -23.66 35.22
CA PRO A 53 1.60 -24.87 35.94
C PRO A 53 2.55 -26.07 35.75
N CYS A 54 2.72 -26.74 36.88
CA CYS A 54 3.16 -28.10 37.19
C CYS A 54 3.20 -29.15 36.07
N GLY A 55 4.28 -29.93 36.11
CA GLY A 55 4.41 -31.21 35.44
C GLY A 55 3.64 -32.35 36.12
N LEU A 56 3.48 -33.44 35.38
CA LEU A 56 3.12 -34.76 35.89
C LEU A 56 3.99 -35.82 35.22
N ILE A 57 4.43 -36.74 36.07
CA ILE A 57 5.46 -37.76 35.89
C ILE A 57 4.84 -39.06 35.35
N SER A 58 5.69 -39.81 34.66
CA SER A 58 5.51 -41.19 34.16
C SER A 58 5.38 -42.23 35.27
N GLU A 59 4.50 -43.23 35.12
CA GLU A 59 4.72 -44.60 35.62
C GLU A 59 4.00 -45.64 34.74
N GLY A 60 4.60 -46.81 34.63
CA GLY A 60 3.97 -48.10 34.32
C GLY A 60 4.78 -49.19 35.05
N PRO A 61 4.60 -50.50 34.81
CA PRO A 61 3.44 -51.29 34.41
C PRO A 61 3.12 -52.43 35.42
N GLY A 62 2.01 -53.18 35.26
CA GLY A 62 1.76 -54.38 36.09
C GLY A 62 0.48 -55.19 35.83
N THR A 63 0.66 -56.30 35.10
CA THR A 63 0.07 -57.66 35.28
C THR A 63 -1.45 -57.90 35.49
N SER A 64 -2.05 -58.72 34.62
CA SER A 64 -2.69 -60.00 35.01
C SER A 64 -2.90 -60.91 33.79
N ALA A 65 -2.71 -62.21 33.98
CA ALA A 65 -2.77 -63.27 32.96
C ALA A 65 -4.02 -64.17 33.08
N ALA A 66 -4.21 -65.01 32.03
CA ALA A 66 -5.06 -66.22 31.91
C ALA A 66 -6.55 -65.98 31.56
N LEU A 67 -7.25 -66.70 30.66
CA LEU A 67 -7.13 -68.08 30.14
C LEU A 67 -7.92 -68.26 28.80
N SER A 68 -7.45 -69.23 28.00
CA SER A 68 -8.17 -70.21 27.13
C SER A 68 -9.16 -69.80 26.03
N GLY A 69 -9.06 -70.51 24.89
CA GLY A 69 -10.23 -71.11 24.23
C GLY A 69 -10.48 -70.68 22.78
N ALA A 70 -10.21 -71.58 21.85
CA ALA A 70 -10.51 -71.43 20.42
C ALA A 70 -12.03 -71.30 20.13
N SER A 71 -12.39 -70.46 19.16
CA SER A 71 -13.35 -70.86 18.12
C SER A 71 -13.35 -69.88 16.94
N ARG A 72 -13.14 -70.42 15.73
CA ARG A 72 -13.39 -69.73 14.46
C ARG A 72 -14.90 -69.62 14.29
N ILE A 73 -15.44 -68.40 14.30
CA ILE A 73 -16.79 -68.12 13.78
C ILE A 73 -16.65 -67.07 12.68
N ALA A 74 -16.97 -67.49 11.47
CA ALA A 74 -17.11 -66.64 10.30
C ALA A 74 -18.29 -65.68 10.51
N ILE A 75 -18.04 -64.37 10.45
CA ILE A 75 -19.10 -63.37 10.40
C ILE A 75 -19.05 -62.70 9.02
N GLN A 76 -20.12 -62.93 8.25
CA GLN A 76 -20.43 -62.25 7.01
C GLN A 76 -20.56 -60.74 7.28
N GLY A 77 -19.51 -59.99 6.95
CA GLY A 77 -19.52 -58.53 7.05
C GLY A 77 -20.59 -57.92 6.14
N THR A 78 -21.61 -57.32 6.76
CA THR A 78 -22.71 -56.64 6.07
C THR A 78 -22.17 -55.47 5.23
N LYS A 79 -22.85 -55.13 4.11
CA LYS A 79 -22.48 -54.01 3.22
C LYS A 79 -22.24 -52.67 3.96
N ASN A 80 -22.79 -52.51 5.17
CA ASN A 80 -22.61 -51.34 6.01
C ASN A 80 -21.21 -51.23 6.66
N GLU A 81 -20.57 -52.34 7.04
CA GLU A 81 -19.21 -52.31 7.62
C GLU A 81 -18.15 -51.95 6.58
N LYS A 82 -18.25 -52.53 5.37
CA LYS A 82 -17.37 -52.18 4.25
C LYS A 82 -17.51 -50.70 3.85
N LYS A 83 -18.71 -50.11 3.97
CA LYS A 83 -18.96 -48.69 3.69
C LYS A 83 -18.36 -47.77 4.76
N LYS A 84 -18.46 -48.16 6.04
CA LYS A 84 -17.83 -47.43 7.17
C LYS A 84 -16.30 -47.45 7.08
N ILE A 85 -15.69 -48.61 6.77
CA ILE A 85 -14.24 -48.73 6.57
C ILE A 85 -13.77 -47.86 5.40
N LYS A 86 -14.50 -47.84 4.28
CA LYS A 86 -14.16 -47.02 3.11
C LYS A 86 -14.32 -45.50 3.37
N GLN A 87 -15.28 -45.10 4.21
CA GLN A 87 -15.42 -43.72 4.67
C GLN A 87 -14.29 -43.31 5.62
N ALA A 88 -13.90 -44.17 6.56
CA ALA A 88 -12.77 -43.94 7.46
C ALA A 88 -11.46 -43.78 6.68
N GLN A 89 -11.18 -44.66 5.72
CA GLN A 89 -10.00 -44.57 4.83
C GLN A 89 -10.00 -43.30 3.98
N LYS A 90 -11.18 -42.83 3.51
CA LYS A 90 -11.29 -41.57 2.75
C LYS A 90 -11.03 -40.35 3.64
N ALA A 91 -11.53 -40.36 4.88
CA ALA A 91 -11.29 -39.29 5.85
C ALA A 91 -9.81 -39.22 6.27
N GLU A 92 -9.17 -40.37 6.47
CA GLU A 92 -7.75 -40.49 6.78
C GLU A 92 -6.87 -39.98 5.64
N LYS A 93 -7.19 -40.33 4.39
CA LYS A 93 -6.49 -39.81 3.19
C LYS A 93 -6.63 -38.29 3.04
N VAL A 94 -7.78 -37.72 3.40
CA VAL A 94 -7.98 -36.26 3.40
C VAL A 94 -7.15 -35.59 4.49
N ARG A 95 -7.09 -36.18 5.69
CA ARG A 95 -6.25 -35.71 6.79
C ARG A 95 -4.76 -35.73 6.45
N LEU A 96 -4.25 -36.85 5.93
CA LEU A 96 -2.87 -36.99 5.46
C LEU A 96 -2.52 -35.95 4.37
N LYS A 97 -3.45 -35.67 3.45
CA LYS A 97 -3.24 -34.66 2.41
C LYS A 97 -3.22 -33.22 2.96
N ALA A 98 -4.02 -32.93 3.99
CA ALA A 98 -4.01 -31.65 4.68
C ALA A 98 -2.71 -31.45 5.49
N GLU A 99 -2.25 -32.49 6.18
CA GLU A 99 -1.02 -32.48 6.95
C GLU A 99 0.22 -32.31 6.07
N LEU A 100 0.25 -32.97 4.90
CA LEU A 100 1.33 -32.83 3.93
C LEU A 100 1.38 -31.42 3.31
N LYS A 101 0.22 -30.79 3.07
CA LYS A 101 0.15 -29.38 2.66
C LYS A 101 0.68 -28.44 3.75
N LEU A 102 0.27 -28.63 4.99
CA LEU A 102 0.74 -27.83 6.13
C LEU A 102 2.25 -27.99 6.34
N ARG A 103 2.78 -29.19 6.13
CA ARG A 103 4.22 -29.47 6.17
C ARG A 103 4.98 -28.77 5.05
N GLN A 104 4.46 -28.81 3.82
CA GLN A 104 5.02 -28.08 2.67
C GLN A 104 5.00 -26.55 2.89
N GLU A 105 3.94 -26.01 3.48
CA GLU A 105 3.87 -24.58 3.85
C GLU A 105 4.87 -24.22 4.95
N ARG A 106 5.01 -25.07 5.97
CA ARG A 106 6.04 -24.89 7.02
C ARG A 106 7.45 -24.95 6.46
N GLU A 107 7.75 -25.90 5.58
CA GLU A 107 9.06 -26.01 4.93
C GLU A 107 9.35 -24.79 4.05
N ARG A 108 8.35 -24.27 3.32
CA ARG A 108 8.48 -22.99 2.58
C ARG A 108 8.76 -21.81 3.50
N MET A 109 8.02 -21.69 4.61
CA MET A 109 8.25 -20.64 5.60
C MET A 109 9.65 -20.74 6.23
N LEU A 110 10.11 -21.95 6.57
CA LEU A 110 11.44 -22.16 7.13
C LEU A 110 12.54 -21.83 6.11
N LEU A 111 12.35 -22.19 4.84
CA LEU A 111 13.26 -21.83 3.75
C LEU A 111 13.31 -20.32 3.55
N GLU A 112 12.15 -19.64 3.61
CA GLU A 112 12.06 -18.19 3.52
C GLU A 112 12.77 -17.51 4.69
N ILE A 113 12.58 -18.02 5.92
CA ILE A 113 13.28 -17.54 7.12
C ILE A 113 14.80 -17.78 7.01
N ASP A 114 15.23 -18.94 6.51
CA ASP A 114 16.65 -19.26 6.32
C ASP A 114 17.30 -18.38 5.24
N ILE A 115 16.61 -18.16 4.10
CA ILE A 115 17.03 -17.20 3.07
C ILE A 115 17.15 -15.80 3.67
N ARG A 116 16.15 -15.37 4.47
CA ARG A 116 16.14 -14.06 5.11
C ARG A 116 17.26 -13.90 6.14
N ARG A 117 17.58 -14.97 6.88
CA ARG A 117 18.67 -15.03 7.86
C ARG A 117 20.04 -15.04 7.16
N LYS A 118 20.20 -15.78 6.06
CA LYS A 118 21.43 -15.76 5.25
C LYS A 118 21.64 -14.40 4.59
N LEU A 119 20.59 -13.78 4.07
CA LEU A 119 20.62 -12.40 3.56
C LEU A 119 20.94 -11.38 4.66
N SER A 120 20.43 -11.55 5.89
CA SER A 120 20.76 -10.65 6.99
C SER A 120 22.22 -10.76 7.44
N ILE A 121 22.82 -11.95 7.38
CA ILE A 121 24.23 -12.19 7.72
C ILE A 121 25.16 -11.60 6.65
N ILE A 122 24.79 -11.64 5.37
CA ILE A 122 25.54 -10.97 4.29
C ILE A 122 25.55 -9.45 4.49
N ASN A 123 24.49 -8.89 5.06
CA ASN A 123 24.30 -7.44 5.22
C ASN A 123 24.81 -6.86 6.56
N SER A 124 25.17 -7.68 7.55
CA SER A 124 25.64 -7.19 8.87
C SER A 124 27.12 -6.80 8.86
N THR A 125 27.88 -7.22 7.85
CA THR A 125 29.15 -6.57 7.54
C THR A 125 28.85 -5.32 6.74
N ASN A 126 29.41 -4.19 7.16
CA ASN A 126 29.14 -2.86 6.65
C ASN A 126 29.70 -2.69 5.21
N SER A 127 29.13 -3.42 4.26
CA SER A 127 29.61 -3.52 2.89
C SER A 127 28.42 -3.49 1.93
N GLN A 128 28.14 -2.30 1.39
CA GLN A 128 27.41 -2.17 0.12
C GLN A 128 28.28 -2.65 -1.06
N SER A 129 29.00 -3.78 -0.92
CA SER A 129 29.78 -4.36 -2.01
C SER A 129 28.88 -5.03 -3.03
N SER A 130 27.78 -5.64 -2.59
CA SER A 130 26.85 -6.31 -3.50
C SER A 130 25.98 -5.29 -4.27
N PRO A 131 25.89 -5.39 -5.60
CA PRO A 131 25.04 -4.53 -6.42
C PRO A 131 23.54 -4.81 -6.26
N TYR A 132 23.17 -5.92 -5.61
CA TYR A 132 21.77 -6.24 -5.31
C TYR A 132 21.59 -6.83 -3.91
N GLY A 133 20.37 -6.76 -3.40
CA GLY A 133 20.03 -7.39 -2.14
C GLY A 133 18.71 -6.91 -1.53
N THR A 134 18.46 -7.29 -0.29
CA THR A 134 17.32 -6.81 0.49
C THR A 134 17.85 -5.99 1.66
N PHE A 135 17.38 -4.77 1.85
CA PHE A 135 17.77 -3.98 3.01
C PHE A 135 17.24 -4.60 4.30
N HIS A 136 17.98 -4.37 5.39
CA HIS A 136 17.39 -4.46 6.72
C HIS A 136 16.32 -3.37 6.88
N MET A 137 15.41 -3.56 7.84
CA MET A 137 14.39 -2.56 8.15
C MET A 137 15.06 -1.20 8.40
N ILE A 138 14.62 -0.19 7.66
CA ILE A 138 15.16 1.16 7.76
C ILE A 138 14.68 1.76 9.08
N GLN A 139 15.59 1.91 10.05
CA GLN A 139 15.32 2.47 11.38
C GLN A 139 16.13 3.76 11.64
N SER A 140 16.33 4.58 10.61
CA SER A 140 17.06 5.86 10.70
C SER A 140 18.48 5.75 11.28
N ALA A 141 19.13 4.59 11.17
CA ALA A 141 20.46 4.34 11.74
C ALA A 141 21.61 5.10 11.04
N ALA A 142 21.42 5.55 9.79
CA ALA A 142 22.44 6.26 9.02
C ALA A 142 21.81 7.22 7.98
N ARG A 143 22.49 8.34 7.71
CA ARG A 143 22.18 9.25 6.58
C ARG A 143 23.15 8.95 5.43
N THR A 144 22.64 8.38 4.35
CA THR A 144 23.48 7.90 3.22
C THR A 144 23.84 8.98 2.21
N GLY A 145 23.27 10.19 2.31
CA GLY A 145 23.45 11.26 1.32
C GLY A 145 22.83 10.96 -0.05
N ARG A 146 22.15 9.82 -0.22
CA ARG A 146 21.51 9.45 -1.49
C ARG A 146 20.38 10.43 -1.82
N ARG A 147 20.40 10.96 -3.05
CA ARG A 147 19.34 11.81 -3.58
C ARG A 147 18.46 10.99 -4.52
N PHE A 148 17.19 10.82 -4.15
CA PHE A 148 16.23 10.12 -4.98
C PHE A 148 15.56 11.08 -5.96
N THR A 149 15.64 10.74 -7.24
CA THR A 149 14.94 11.42 -8.33
C THR A 149 13.52 10.87 -8.42
N ARG A 150 12.52 11.74 -8.58
CA ARG A 150 11.13 11.31 -8.84
C ARG A 150 11.01 10.80 -10.27
N ILE A 151 10.13 9.83 -10.49
CA ILE A 151 9.93 9.24 -11.82
C ILE A 151 9.48 10.31 -12.84
N GLY A 152 8.61 11.24 -12.42
CA GLY A 152 8.14 12.34 -13.28
C GLY A 152 9.25 13.30 -13.75
N ASP A 153 10.38 13.36 -13.04
CA ASP A 153 11.47 14.30 -13.31
C ASP A 153 12.59 13.65 -14.16
N LEU A 154 12.44 12.38 -14.57
CA LEU A 154 13.49 11.63 -15.26
C LEU A 154 13.81 12.17 -16.66
N LYS A 155 12.86 12.82 -17.35
CA LYS A 155 13.10 13.40 -18.68
C LYS A 155 14.22 14.45 -18.68
N ALA A 156 14.42 15.16 -17.56
CA ALA A 156 15.49 16.14 -17.41
C ALA A 156 16.90 15.51 -17.52
N TYR A 157 17.02 14.21 -17.26
CA TYR A 157 18.28 13.46 -17.27
C TYR A 157 18.60 12.82 -18.63
N LEU A 158 17.70 12.93 -19.60
CA LEU A 158 17.90 12.38 -20.95
C LEU A 158 18.91 13.20 -21.77
N HIS A 159 18.94 14.52 -21.54
CA HIS A 159 19.75 15.48 -22.27
C HIS A 159 20.88 16.10 -21.44
N SER A 160 21.00 15.75 -20.16
CA SER A 160 22.11 16.19 -19.34
C SER A 160 23.38 15.43 -19.75
N ASN A 161 24.00 15.91 -20.82
CA ASN A 161 25.43 15.74 -21.05
C ASN A 161 26.15 16.45 -19.91
N THR A 162 26.21 15.81 -18.74
CA THR A 162 27.03 16.29 -17.64
C THR A 162 28.46 16.19 -18.13
N THR A 163 29.07 17.35 -18.28
CA THR A 163 30.40 17.62 -18.81
C THR A 163 31.44 16.72 -18.13
N GLY A 164 31.72 15.56 -18.74
CA GLY A 164 32.65 14.57 -18.20
C GLY A 164 32.16 13.13 -18.36
N SER A 165 32.23 12.58 -19.58
CA SER A 165 32.37 11.13 -19.87
C SER A 165 31.43 10.11 -19.18
N GLY A 166 30.29 10.51 -18.61
CA GLY A 166 29.39 9.59 -17.88
C GLY A 166 27.93 9.80 -18.23
N GLN A 167 27.24 8.73 -18.59
CA GLN A 167 25.79 8.72 -18.75
C GLN A 167 25.10 9.16 -17.44
N ALA A 168 23.97 9.86 -17.53
CA ALA A 168 23.26 10.36 -16.35
C ALA A 168 22.75 9.21 -15.46
N GLN A 169 23.40 9.03 -14.31
CA GLN A 169 23.02 8.06 -13.28
C GLN A 169 22.06 8.70 -12.27
N VAL A 170 21.02 7.95 -11.90
CA VAL A 170 20.00 8.39 -10.94
C VAL A 170 19.72 7.31 -9.90
N TRP A 171 19.30 7.73 -8.72
CA TRP A 171 18.66 6.86 -7.74
C TRP A 171 17.16 7.07 -7.77
N VAL A 172 16.40 5.99 -7.84
CA VAL A 172 14.92 6.01 -7.84
C VAL A 172 14.42 5.06 -6.76
N ARG A 173 13.48 5.54 -5.93
CA ARG A 173 12.71 4.71 -5.00
C ARG A 173 11.30 4.57 -5.53
N ALA A 174 10.90 3.35 -5.87
CA ALA A 174 9.63 3.09 -6.52
C ALA A 174 9.04 1.73 -6.11
N ARG A 175 7.75 1.53 -6.39
CA ARG A 175 7.12 0.22 -6.31
C ARG A 175 7.31 -0.54 -7.61
N ILE A 176 7.47 -1.85 -7.54
CA ILE A 176 7.41 -2.72 -8.72
C ILE A 176 5.94 -2.91 -9.08
N HIS A 177 5.49 -2.37 -10.20
CA HIS A 177 4.13 -2.57 -10.69
C HIS A 177 3.97 -3.89 -11.45
N ARG A 178 4.95 -4.23 -12.30
CA ARG A 178 4.96 -5.48 -13.08
C ARG A 178 6.38 -6.00 -13.28
N ILE A 179 6.51 -7.32 -13.34
CA ILE A 179 7.77 -8.01 -13.64
C ILE A 179 7.55 -8.88 -14.88
N ARG A 180 8.49 -8.84 -15.82
CA ARG A 180 8.54 -9.74 -16.98
C ARG A 180 9.97 -10.22 -17.19
N SER A 181 10.18 -11.53 -17.24
CA SER A 181 11.49 -12.12 -17.55
C SER A 181 11.51 -12.64 -18.99
N ALA A 182 12.57 -12.33 -19.74
CA ALA A 182 12.78 -12.85 -21.09
C ALA A 182 14.27 -13.16 -21.32
N GLY A 183 14.62 -14.43 -21.46
CA GLY A 183 15.99 -14.86 -21.77
C GLY A 183 17.03 -14.37 -20.74
N LYS A 184 17.89 -13.43 -21.14
CA LYS A 184 18.95 -12.83 -20.31
C LYS A 184 18.56 -11.47 -19.71
N LEU A 185 17.29 -11.06 -19.86
CA LEU A 185 16.77 -9.77 -19.41
C LEU A 185 15.63 -9.97 -18.41
N VAL A 186 15.52 -9.04 -17.46
CA VAL A 186 14.33 -8.86 -16.62
C VAL A 186 13.86 -7.41 -16.77
N PHE A 187 12.62 -7.26 -17.19
CA PHE A 187 11.94 -5.97 -17.33
C PHE A 187 11.06 -5.74 -16.11
N LEU A 188 11.21 -4.59 -15.50
CA LEU A 188 10.40 -4.10 -14.40
C LEU A 188 9.63 -2.87 -14.89
N VAL A 189 8.34 -2.78 -14.54
CA VAL A 189 7.62 -1.52 -14.59
C VAL A 189 7.66 -0.96 -13.18
N LEU A 190 8.35 0.16 -12.99
CA LEU A 190 8.42 0.87 -11.73
C LEU A 190 7.30 1.91 -11.67
N ARG A 191 6.72 2.11 -10.49
CA ARG A 191 5.62 3.05 -10.25
C ARG A 191 5.88 3.90 -9.02
N GLN A 192 5.64 5.20 -9.15
CA GLN A 192 5.67 6.17 -8.07
C GLN A 192 4.44 7.07 -8.20
N GLY A 193 3.42 6.83 -7.37
CA GLY A 193 2.12 7.48 -7.54
C GLY A 193 1.45 7.03 -8.84
N LEU A 194 1.15 8.01 -9.70
CA LEU A 194 0.58 7.85 -11.05
C LEU A 194 1.66 7.66 -12.13
N GLU A 195 2.91 8.00 -11.82
CA GLU A 195 4.02 7.93 -12.77
C GLU A 195 4.60 6.52 -12.86
N THR A 196 4.94 6.09 -14.07
CA THR A 196 5.53 4.78 -14.36
C THR A 196 6.69 4.88 -15.32
N VAL A 197 7.69 4.03 -15.14
CA VAL A 197 8.87 3.93 -16.02
C VAL A 197 9.32 2.48 -16.14
N GLN A 198 9.82 2.10 -17.30
CA GLN A 198 10.45 0.80 -17.50
C GLN A 198 11.88 0.80 -16.97
N ALA A 199 12.25 -0.27 -16.26
CA ALA A 199 13.61 -0.55 -15.86
C ALA A 199 14.04 -1.93 -16.36
N VAL A 200 15.26 -2.03 -16.88
CA VAL A 200 15.80 -3.23 -17.50
C VAL A 200 17.02 -3.69 -16.73
N ILE A 201 16.99 -4.95 -16.29
CA ILE A 201 18.12 -5.65 -15.68
C ILE A 201 18.71 -6.59 -16.74
N GLU A 202 19.95 -6.31 -17.15
CA GLU A 202 20.73 -7.14 -18.05
C GLU A 202 21.94 -7.77 -17.32
N LYS A 203 22.31 -9.00 -17.69
CA LYS A 203 23.44 -9.74 -17.09
C LYS A 203 24.78 -9.00 -17.20
N SER A 204 25.01 -8.22 -18.27
CA SER A 204 26.29 -7.60 -18.62
C SER A 204 26.57 -6.29 -17.86
N THR A 205 25.53 -5.59 -17.42
CA THR A 205 25.62 -4.23 -16.85
C THR A 205 26.17 -4.16 -15.43
N ILE A 206 26.32 -5.29 -14.76
CA ILE A 206 26.65 -5.35 -13.33
C ILE A 206 27.92 -6.17 -13.17
N THR A 207 29.05 -5.48 -13.31
CA THR A 207 30.37 -6.02 -12.98
C THR A 207 30.59 -5.94 -11.47
N ASP A 208 30.97 -7.08 -10.89
CA ASP A 208 31.42 -7.13 -9.49
C ASP A 208 32.62 -6.18 -9.29
N PRO A 209 32.68 -5.39 -8.20
CA PRO A 209 33.75 -4.40 -8.01
C PRO A 209 35.17 -4.95 -7.81
N ASP A 210 35.38 -6.26 -7.67
CA ASP A 210 36.71 -6.83 -7.40
C ASP A 210 37.02 -8.08 -8.25
N PRO A 211 38.06 -8.06 -9.10
CA PRO A 211 38.54 -9.24 -9.82
C PRO A 211 39.28 -10.26 -8.93
N GLY A 212 39.50 -9.96 -7.64
CA GLY A 212 40.28 -10.81 -6.71
C GLY A 212 39.47 -11.52 -5.62
N THR A 213 38.23 -11.12 -5.36
CA THR A 213 37.46 -11.65 -4.23
C THR A 213 36.50 -12.74 -4.69
N VAL A 214 37.08 -13.95 -4.77
CA VAL A 214 36.42 -15.24 -4.58
C VAL A 214 35.20 -15.51 -5.48
N GLN A 215 35.49 -16.33 -6.49
CA GLN A 215 34.69 -17.20 -7.36
C GLN A 215 33.34 -17.79 -6.86
N ASN A 216 32.73 -17.37 -5.75
CA ASN A 216 31.52 -18.01 -5.20
C ASN A 216 30.46 -17.06 -4.58
N ALA A 217 30.51 -15.73 -4.80
CA ALA A 217 29.48 -14.80 -4.29
C ALA A 217 28.49 -14.26 -5.35
N THR A 218 28.73 -14.46 -6.65
CA THR A 218 27.87 -13.97 -7.73
C THR A 218 26.67 -14.89 -7.96
N GLY A 219 25.73 -14.90 -7.02
CA GLY A 219 24.41 -15.49 -7.22
C GLY A 219 23.59 -14.68 -8.24
N ASN A 220 23.89 -14.84 -9.54
CA ASN A 220 23.23 -14.25 -10.72
C ASN A 220 22.09 -13.27 -10.40
N ILE A 221 22.28 -11.95 -10.53
CA ILE A 221 21.25 -10.95 -10.27
C ILE A 221 19.91 -11.26 -10.97
N LEU A 222 19.92 -11.92 -12.14
CA LEU A 222 18.69 -12.35 -12.80
C LEU A 222 17.93 -13.39 -11.98
N GLN A 223 18.64 -14.26 -11.26
CA GLN A 223 18.06 -15.20 -10.31
C GLN A 223 17.48 -14.47 -9.09
N PHE A 224 18.17 -13.47 -8.54
CA PHE A 224 17.62 -12.60 -7.50
C PHE A 224 16.33 -11.92 -7.99
N ALA A 225 16.38 -11.29 -9.17
CA ALA A 225 15.25 -10.61 -9.77
C ALA A 225 14.05 -11.53 -10.04
N ARG A 226 14.29 -12.80 -10.40
CA ARG A 226 13.24 -13.79 -10.67
C ARG A 226 12.63 -14.42 -9.42
N LYS A 227 13.42 -14.58 -8.35
CA LYS A 227 13.00 -15.32 -7.15
C LYS A 227 12.57 -14.42 -6.00
N ILE A 228 13.17 -13.23 -5.89
CA ILE A 228 13.01 -12.36 -4.71
C ILE A 228 12.12 -11.16 -5.01
N LEU A 229 12.14 -10.62 -6.23
CA LEU A 229 11.29 -9.48 -6.57
C LEU A 229 9.85 -9.95 -6.77
N VAL A 230 8.95 -9.30 -6.05
CA VAL A 230 7.50 -9.52 -6.13
C VAL A 230 6.84 -8.19 -6.52
N PRO A 231 5.77 -8.18 -7.33
CA PRO A 231 4.97 -6.98 -7.54
C PRO A 231 4.56 -6.34 -6.20
N GLU A 232 4.38 -5.02 -6.21
CA GLU A 232 4.13 -4.15 -5.06
C GLU A 232 5.28 -3.99 -4.04
N SER A 233 6.41 -4.67 -4.22
CA SER A 233 7.64 -4.42 -3.45
C SER A 233 8.17 -3.00 -3.70
N ILE A 234 8.66 -2.35 -2.65
CA ILE A 234 9.38 -1.07 -2.72
C ILE A 234 10.85 -1.38 -2.94
N VAL A 235 11.44 -0.77 -3.97
CA VAL A 235 12.85 -0.95 -4.34
C VAL A 235 13.56 0.38 -4.47
N ASP A 236 14.84 0.38 -4.09
CA ASP A 236 15.81 1.41 -4.42
C ASP A 236 16.64 0.94 -5.60
N ILE A 237 16.65 1.73 -6.67
CA ILE A 237 17.34 1.41 -7.91
C ILE A 237 18.33 2.51 -8.22
N ARG A 238 19.58 2.13 -8.47
CA ARG A 238 20.56 2.98 -9.17
C ARG A 238 20.57 2.56 -10.62
N ALA A 239 20.32 3.50 -11.52
CA ALA A 239 20.23 3.21 -12.95
C ALA A 239 20.75 4.35 -13.80
N VAL A 240 21.14 4.01 -15.02
CA VAL A 240 21.43 4.96 -16.08
C VAL A 240 20.16 5.20 -16.89
N VAL A 241 19.82 6.46 -17.14
CA VAL A 241 18.70 6.84 -18.02
C VAL A 241 19.12 6.64 -19.48
N ARG A 242 18.34 5.89 -20.26
CA ARG A 242 18.55 5.68 -21.69
C ARG A 242 17.32 6.09 -22.50
N PRO A 243 17.48 6.67 -23.68
CA PRO A 243 16.36 6.91 -24.58
C PRO A 243 15.81 5.59 -25.10
N ALA A 244 14.49 5.40 -25.00
CA ALA A 244 13.78 4.22 -25.47
C ALA A 244 12.29 4.50 -25.63
N GLU A 245 11.64 3.90 -26.62
CA GLU A 245 10.20 4.07 -26.80
C GLU A 245 9.42 2.98 -26.06
N VAL A 246 8.68 3.36 -25.00
CA VAL A 246 7.94 2.46 -24.11
C VAL A 246 6.50 2.92 -23.96
N ILE A 247 5.64 2.42 -24.86
CA ILE A 247 4.22 2.83 -24.97
C ILE A 247 3.42 2.59 -23.67
N MET A 248 3.78 1.57 -22.89
CA MET A 248 3.01 1.13 -21.72
C MET A 248 3.26 1.92 -20.43
N CYS A 249 4.19 2.88 -20.43
CA CYS A 249 4.57 3.68 -19.25
C CYS A 249 4.28 5.17 -19.49
N SER A 250 4.09 5.95 -18.42
CA SER A 250 3.94 7.41 -18.54
C SER A 250 5.24 8.07 -19.01
N GLN A 251 6.38 7.55 -18.54
CA GLN A 251 7.70 7.88 -19.06
C GLN A 251 7.98 7.00 -20.29
N ASN A 252 7.46 7.42 -21.43
CA ASN A 252 7.44 6.66 -22.70
C ASN A 252 8.64 6.90 -23.63
N GLU A 253 9.46 7.92 -23.37
CA GLU A 253 10.63 8.29 -24.19
C GLU A 253 11.95 7.78 -23.60
N LEU A 254 11.90 7.09 -22.47
CA LEU A 254 13.08 6.63 -21.75
C LEU A 254 12.87 5.29 -21.03
N GLU A 255 13.98 4.64 -20.72
CA GLU A 255 14.05 3.50 -19.82
C GLU A 255 15.25 3.61 -18.87
N LEU A 256 15.22 2.82 -17.79
CA LEU A 256 16.27 2.77 -16.79
C LEU A 256 17.10 1.49 -16.95
N SER A 257 18.38 1.63 -17.29
CA SER A 257 19.33 0.50 -17.28
C SER A 257 19.86 0.31 -15.86
N VAL A 258 19.46 -0.78 -15.19
CA VAL A 258 19.69 -0.98 -13.76
C VAL A 258 21.13 -1.41 -13.48
N GLU A 259 21.82 -0.64 -12.64
CA GLU A 259 23.16 -0.97 -12.11
C GLU A 259 23.09 -1.62 -10.74
N ARG A 260 22.19 -1.12 -9.88
CA ARG A 260 21.97 -1.65 -8.53
C ARG A 260 20.50 -1.68 -8.18
N ILE A 261 20.09 -2.70 -7.43
CA ILE A 261 18.71 -2.85 -6.99
C ILE A 261 18.64 -3.43 -5.58
N TYR A 262 17.98 -2.72 -4.69
CA TYR A 262 17.78 -3.15 -3.31
C TYR A 262 16.31 -3.17 -2.96
N VAL A 263 15.84 -4.29 -2.40
CA VAL A 263 14.48 -4.40 -1.89
C VAL A 263 14.40 -3.71 -0.53
N VAL A 264 13.62 -2.64 -0.44
CA VAL A 264 13.38 -1.88 0.80
C VAL A 264 12.31 -2.57 1.63
N ALA A 265 11.21 -2.96 0.97
CA ALA A 265 10.09 -3.65 1.61
C ALA A 265 9.38 -4.53 0.58
N SER A 266 9.13 -5.78 0.95
CA SER A 266 8.28 -6.70 0.19
C SER A 266 6.89 -6.78 0.82
N PRO A 267 5.82 -6.99 0.02
CA PRO A 267 4.50 -7.26 0.58
C PRO A 267 4.53 -8.56 1.41
N SER A 268 3.79 -8.57 2.53
CA SER A 268 3.56 -9.77 3.34
C SER A 268 2.27 -9.57 4.16
N PRO A 269 1.19 -10.34 3.90
CA PRO A 269 1.02 -11.31 2.81
C PRO A 269 0.99 -10.65 1.41
N ASP A 270 0.97 -11.48 0.37
CA ASP A 270 0.75 -11.01 -1.00
C ASP A 270 -0.59 -10.26 -1.13
N PRO A 271 -0.67 -9.23 -1.98
CA PRO A 271 -1.90 -8.46 -2.16
C PRO A 271 -3.02 -9.38 -2.71
N PRO A 272 -4.27 -9.21 -2.24
CA PRO A 272 -5.38 -10.11 -2.59
C PRO A 272 -5.85 -9.97 -4.05
N PHE A 273 -5.45 -8.90 -4.72
CA PHE A 273 -5.71 -8.66 -6.14
C PHE A 273 -4.61 -7.80 -6.75
N GLN A 274 -4.48 -7.85 -8.07
CA GLN A 274 -3.57 -7.00 -8.81
C GLN A 274 -4.17 -5.61 -9.02
N ILE A 275 -3.33 -4.57 -9.02
CA ILE A 275 -3.79 -3.19 -9.27
C ILE A 275 -4.49 -3.06 -10.62
N GLN A 276 -4.00 -3.77 -11.65
CA GLN A 276 -4.58 -3.74 -13.00
C GLN A 276 -6.01 -4.30 -13.05
N ASP A 277 -6.33 -5.28 -12.20
CA ASP A 277 -7.68 -5.83 -12.11
C ASP A 277 -8.63 -4.89 -11.37
N ALA A 278 -8.10 -4.11 -10.41
CA ALA A 278 -8.85 -3.09 -9.69
C ALA A 278 -9.12 -1.84 -10.55
N ASP A 279 -8.18 -1.48 -11.43
CA ASP A 279 -8.25 -0.30 -12.31
C ASP A 279 -9.06 -0.55 -13.60
N ARG A 280 -9.44 -1.80 -13.86
CA ARG A 280 -10.11 -2.23 -15.10
C ARG A 280 -11.49 -1.60 -15.25
N GLY A 281 -11.78 -1.10 -16.45
CA GLY A 281 -13.06 -0.52 -16.80
C GLY A 281 -14.23 -1.52 -16.81
N VAL A 282 -15.46 -1.01 -16.69
CA VAL A 282 -16.69 -1.83 -16.73
C VAL A 282 -16.94 -2.46 -18.11
N THR A 283 -16.41 -1.86 -19.17
CA THR A 283 -16.54 -2.33 -20.56
C THR A 283 -15.38 -3.23 -20.99
N GLU A 284 -14.33 -3.35 -20.18
CA GLU A 284 -13.12 -4.07 -20.53
C GLU A 284 -13.21 -5.56 -20.15
N ASN A 285 -12.63 -6.41 -21.00
CA ASN A 285 -12.68 -7.86 -20.82
C ASN A 285 -11.75 -8.35 -19.70
N GLY A 286 -12.20 -9.34 -18.93
CA GLY A 286 -11.44 -10.14 -17.97
C GLY A 286 -11.83 -9.93 -16.50
N VAL A 287 -10.94 -10.31 -15.57
CA VAL A 287 -11.27 -10.40 -14.14
C VAL A 287 -11.48 -9.01 -13.55
N ARG A 288 -12.61 -8.81 -12.87
CA ARG A 288 -12.92 -7.59 -12.11
C ARG A 288 -12.94 -7.89 -10.62
N VAL A 289 -12.36 -6.98 -9.84
CA VAL A 289 -12.38 -7.07 -8.38
C VAL A 289 -13.70 -6.51 -7.86
N LEU A 290 -14.40 -7.29 -7.04
CA LEU A 290 -15.66 -6.88 -6.42
C LEU A 290 -15.45 -5.68 -5.49
N ARG A 291 -16.45 -4.79 -5.42
CA ARG A 291 -16.41 -3.57 -4.61
C ARG A 291 -16.06 -3.86 -3.14
N ASP A 292 -16.69 -4.85 -2.54
CA ASP A 292 -16.50 -5.12 -1.10
C ASP A 292 -15.08 -5.61 -0.82
N LEU A 293 -14.53 -6.50 -1.65
CA LEU A 293 -13.13 -6.93 -1.56
C LEU A 293 -12.13 -5.77 -1.70
N ARG A 294 -12.47 -4.78 -2.55
CA ARG A 294 -11.67 -3.55 -2.72
C ARG A 294 -11.73 -2.66 -1.49
N LEU A 295 -12.90 -2.53 -0.86
CA LEU A 295 -13.08 -1.74 0.36
C LEU A 295 -12.39 -2.40 1.57
N ASP A 296 -12.47 -3.72 1.70
CA ASP A 296 -11.75 -4.48 2.73
C ASP A 296 -10.23 -4.32 2.60
N ASN A 297 -9.74 -4.11 1.38
CA ASN A 297 -8.32 -3.95 1.07
C ASN A 297 -8.01 -2.57 0.48
N ARG A 298 -8.63 -1.53 1.06
CA ARG A 298 -8.59 -0.16 0.53
C ARG A 298 -7.17 0.36 0.30
N VAL A 299 -6.21 -0.03 1.13
CA VAL A 299 -4.79 0.35 1.01
C VAL A 299 -4.15 -0.08 -0.32
N VAL A 300 -4.60 -1.20 -0.89
CA VAL A 300 -4.17 -1.66 -2.23
C VAL A 300 -5.01 -0.96 -3.30
N ASP A 301 -6.31 -0.84 -3.09
CA ASP A 301 -7.26 -0.27 -4.06
C ASP A 301 -6.94 1.19 -4.44
N ILE A 302 -6.58 2.03 -3.47
CA ILE A 302 -6.23 3.45 -3.72
C ILE A 302 -4.94 3.65 -4.52
N ARG A 303 -4.19 2.57 -4.78
CA ARG A 303 -2.98 2.61 -5.62
C ARG A 303 -3.31 2.56 -7.11
N ALA A 304 -4.53 2.15 -7.47
CA ALA A 304 -5.01 2.19 -8.85
C ALA A 304 -5.15 3.63 -9.32
N PRO A 305 -4.63 3.99 -10.52
CA PRO A 305 -4.69 5.34 -11.06
C PRO A 305 -6.07 5.99 -11.04
N SER A 306 -7.11 5.26 -11.45
CA SER A 306 -8.49 5.78 -11.46
C SER A 306 -8.97 6.17 -10.06
N HIS A 307 -8.75 5.33 -9.06
CA HIS A 307 -9.19 5.59 -7.68
C HIS A 307 -8.36 6.67 -7.02
N HIS A 308 -7.05 6.70 -7.30
CA HIS A 308 -6.18 7.77 -6.85
C HIS A 308 -6.66 9.12 -7.41
N ALA A 309 -6.99 9.17 -8.70
CA ALA A 309 -7.51 10.38 -9.34
C ALA A 309 -8.81 10.88 -8.70
N VAL A 310 -9.72 9.99 -8.31
CA VAL A 310 -10.96 10.37 -7.58
C VAL A 310 -10.63 11.12 -6.29
N PHE A 311 -9.63 10.67 -5.51
CA PHE A 311 -9.24 11.38 -4.29
C PHE A 311 -8.53 12.70 -4.57
N ALA A 312 -7.68 12.76 -5.59
CA ALA A 312 -7.04 14.00 -6.02
C ALA A 312 -8.08 15.05 -6.44
N ILE A 313 -9.06 14.67 -7.26
CA ILE A 313 -10.19 15.52 -7.67
C ILE A 313 -10.99 15.97 -6.46
N ARG A 314 -11.31 15.06 -5.53
CA ARG A 314 -12.02 15.41 -4.29
C ARG A 314 -11.26 16.45 -3.46
N SER A 315 -9.93 16.31 -3.34
CA SER A 315 -9.09 17.29 -2.65
C SER A 315 -9.19 18.66 -3.31
N GLU A 316 -9.12 18.70 -4.64
CA GLU A 316 -9.19 19.95 -5.40
C GLU A 316 -10.56 20.63 -5.28
N ILE A 317 -11.65 19.86 -5.29
CA ILE A 317 -13.01 20.39 -5.08
C ILE A 317 -13.11 21.10 -3.73
N LEU A 318 -12.60 20.48 -2.65
CA LEU A 318 -12.65 21.07 -1.31
C LEU A 318 -11.78 22.32 -1.21
N TYR A 319 -10.61 22.30 -1.84
CA TYR A 319 -9.72 23.45 -1.92
C TYR A 319 -10.35 24.63 -2.66
N ALA A 320 -10.86 24.40 -3.87
CA ALA A 320 -11.51 25.41 -4.69
C ALA A 320 -12.75 26.01 -4.00
N TRP A 321 -13.55 25.18 -3.33
CA TRP A 321 -14.68 25.63 -2.53
C TRP A 321 -14.23 26.56 -1.40
N SER A 322 -13.21 26.14 -0.64
CA SER A 322 -12.68 26.94 0.47
C SER A 322 -12.15 28.29 -0.02
N GLN A 323 -11.38 28.30 -1.10
CA GLN A 323 -10.89 29.54 -1.72
C GLN A 323 -12.03 30.47 -2.15
N PHE A 324 -13.07 29.94 -2.81
CA PHE A 324 -14.23 30.72 -3.21
C PHE A 324 -14.90 31.36 -1.99
N LEU A 325 -15.13 30.62 -0.90
CA LEU A 325 -15.77 31.19 0.29
C LEU A 325 -14.88 32.21 1.00
N HIS A 326 -13.58 31.95 1.12
CA HIS A 326 -12.64 32.92 1.70
C HIS A 326 -12.58 34.23 0.91
N SER A 327 -12.52 34.17 -0.42
CA SER A 327 -12.55 35.37 -1.28
C SER A 327 -13.85 36.17 -1.17
N ASN A 328 -14.95 35.55 -0.75
CA ASN A 328 -16.23 36.20 -0.45
C ASN A 328 -16.38 36.61 1.02
N GLY A 329 -15.29 36.57 1.79
CA GLY A 329 -15.26 37.00 3.19
C GLY A 329 -16.11 36.12 4.11
N PHE A 330 -16.17 34.82 3.84
CA PHE A 330 -16.66 33.83 4.81
C PHE A 330 -15.54 33.41 5.76
N ILE A 331 -15.93 33.07 6.99
CA ILE A 331 -15.05 32.58 8.04
C ILE A 331 -15.25 31.06 8.17
N GLN A 332 -14.15 30.30 8.11
CA GLN A 332 -14.21 28.86 8.39
C GLN A 332 -14.36 28.66 9.90
N ILE A 333 -15.34 27.86 10.31
CA ILE A 333 -15.57 27.48 11.69
C ILE A 333 -15.41 25.97 11.87
N HIS A 334 -15.12 25.54 13.10
CA HIS A 334 -15.07 24.13 13.49
C HIS A 334 -16.01 23.90 14.67
N THR A 335 -16.99 23.03 14.49
CA THR A 335 -18.04 22.82 15.49
C THR A 335 -17.89 21.45 16.15
N PRO A 336 -18.33 21.30 17.42
CA PRO A 336 -18.29 20.00 18.07
C PRO A 336 -19.19 19.00 17.34
N LYS A 337 -18.73 17.75 17.28
CA LYS A 337 -19.47 16.62 16.68
C LYS A 337 -20.10 15.70 17.72
N LEU A 338 -19.77 15.91 19.00
CA LEU A 338 -20.42 15.25 20.13
C LEU A 338 -21.39 16.23 20.79
N LEU A 339 -22.65 15.83 20.88
CA LEU A 339 -23.74 16.60 21.48
C LEU A 339 -24.32 15.89 22.69
N LYS A 340 -24.92 16.67 23.61
CA LYS A 340 -25.60 16.13 24.79
C LYS A 340 -26.89 15.37 24.44
N GLY A 341 -27.52 15.71 23.33
CA GLY A 341 -28.77 15.12 22.85
C GLY A 341 -29.03 15.47 21.40
N ALA A 342 -30.04 14.81 20.79
CA ALA A 342 -30.40 15.05 19.39
C ALA A 342 -30.85 16.50 19.21
N SER A 343 -30.14 17.24 18.34
CA SER A 343 -30.42 18.65 18.04
C SER A 343 -31.52 18.83 16.98
N GLU A 344 -31.71 17.83 16.12
CA GLU A 344 -32.73 17.79 15.07
C GLU A 344 -33.78 16.75 15.49
N GLY A 345 -35.00 17.21 15.80
CA GLY A 345 -36.08 16.34 16.29
C GLY A 345 -36.51 15.32 15.22
N GLY A 346 -36.69 14.06 15.62
CA GLY A 346 -37.26 13.01 14.76
C GLY A 346 -36.26 12.18 13.95
N ALA A 347 -34.96 12.42 14.07
CA ALA A 347 -33.94 11.71 13.31
C ALA A 347 -33.14 10.72 14.18
N GLU A 348 -32.82 9.54 13.63
CA GLU A 348 -31.97 8.56 14.31
C GLU A 348 -30.54 9.12 14.49
N VAL A 349 -29.99 8.99 15.69
CA VAL A 349 -28.64 9.48 16.03
C VAL A 349 -27.77 8.35 16.57
N PHE A 350 -26.48 8.38 16.24
CA PHE A 350 -25.51 7.49 16.87
C PHE A 350 -25.27 7.93 18.31
N LEU A 351 -25.49 7.02 19.26
CA LEU A 351 -25.24 7.24 20.68
C LEU A 351 -23.86 6.71 21.06
N THR A 352 -23.20 7.41 21.98
CA THR A 352 -21.92 7.01 22.55
C THR A 352 -21.87 7.30 24.05
N ASN A 353 -21.09 6.49 24.77
CA ASN A 353 -20.85 6.71 26.19
C ASN A 353 -19.73 7.74 26.36
N TYR A 354 -20.07 8.89 26.93
CA TYR A 354 -19.16 9.98 27.25
C TYR A 354 -19.00 10.08 28.77
N PHE A 355 -18.03 9.33 29.30
CA PHE A 355 -17.68 9.29 30.73
C PHE A 355 -18.87 8.98 31.66
N GLY A 356 -19.67 7.97 31.31
CA GLY A 356 -20.85 7.56 32.06
C GLY A 356 -22.10 8.38 31.75
N ARG A 357 -22.03 9.31 30.80
CA ARG A 357 -23.17 10.09 30.29
C ARG A 357 -23.42 9.72 28.83
N THR A 358 -24.67 9.72 28.40
CA THR A 358 -24.98 9.54 26.98
C THR A 358 -24.67 10.82 26.21
N ALA A 359 -23.91 10.69 25.12
CA ALA A 359 -23.73 11.71 24.11
C ALA A 359 -24.19 11.15 22.76
N CYS A 360 -24.42 12.02 21.78
CA CYS A 360 -24.73 11.61 20.42
C CYS A 360 -23.84 12.32 19.39
N LEU A 361 -23.67 11.70 18.22
CA LEU A 361 -22.99 12.34 17.11
C LEU A 361 -23.91 13.33 16.40
N ALA A 362 -23.39 14.52 16.11
CA ALA A 362 -24.10 15.59 15.41
C ALA A 362 -24.39 15.17 13.97
N GLN A 363 -25.65 15.22 13.54
CA GLN A 363 -25.99 14.85 12.17
C GLN A 363 -25.47 15.87 11.15
N SER A 364 -25.55 17.15 11.52
CA SER A 364 -25.06 18.26 10.74
C SER A 364 -24.57 19.38 11.68
N PRO A 365 -23.74 20.30 11.21
CA PRO A 365 -23.33 21.48 11.98
C PRO A 365 -24.39 22.61 11.99
N GLN A 366 -25.63 22.34 11.54
CA GLN A 366 -26.66 23.37 11.30
C GLN A 366 -26.87 24.30 12.49
N LEU A 367 -27.11 23.75 13.68
CA LEU A 367 -27.37 24.54 14.89
C LEU A 367 -26.18 25.44 15.25
N HIS A 368 -24.96 24.91 15.18
CA HIS A 368 -23.75 25.66 15.50
C HIS A 368 -23.46 26.77 14.48
N LYS A 369 -23.73 26.52 13.19
CA LYS A 369 -23.65 27.56 12.16
C LYS A 369 -24.62 28.70 12.47
N GLN A 370 -25.86 28.39 12.85
CA GLN A 370 -26.86 29.39 13.26
C GLN A 370 -26.42 30.17 14.51
N MET A 371 -25.88 29.48 15.52
CA MET A 371 -25.33 30.13 16.72
C MET A 371 -24.16 31.05 16.38
N ALA A 372 -23.30 30.68 15.43
CA ALA A 372 -22.21 31.54 14.97
C ALA A 372 -22.73 32.80 14.28
N ILE A 373 -23.76 32.70 13.43
CA ILE A 373 -24.44 33.87 12.86
C ILE A 373 -25.02 34.76 13.96
N ALA A 374 -25.66 34.18 14.97
CA ALA A 374 -26.22 34.91 16.11
C ALA A 374 -25.14 35.57 16.99
N GLY A 375 -23.93 35.02 17.00
CA GLY A 375 -22.72 35.60 17.63
C GLY A 375 -21.95 36.55 16.71
N ASP A 376 -22.65 37.26 15.82
CA ASP A 376 -22.13 38.28 14.90
C ASP A 376 -21.17 37.79 13.79
N MET A 377 -20.99 36.48 13.61
CA MET A 377 -20.23 35.95 12.47
C MET A 377 -21.10 35.93 11.21
N ARG A 378 -21.21 37.06 10.50
CA ARG A 378 -22.17 37.26 9.39
C ARG A 378 -22.13 36.21 8.27
N ARG A 379 -20.98 35.58 8.02
CA ARG A 379 -20.79 34.57 6.97
C ARG A 379 -19.84 33.49 7.46
N VAL A 380 -20.35 32.27 7.61
CA VAL A 380 -19.57 31.13 8.10
C VAL A 380 -19.69 29.92 7.17
N PHE A 381 -18.66 29.09 7.16
CA PHE A 381 -18.71 27.77 6.54
C PHE A 381 -17.90 26.76 7.33
N GLU A 382 -18.14 25.49 7.06
CA GLU A 382 -17.40 24.40 7.67
C GLU A 382 -17.30 23.26 6.66
N ILE A 383 -16.15 22.61 6.62
CA ILE A 383 -15.91 21.34 5.94
C ILE A 383 -15.59 20.34 7.05
N GLY A 384 -16.42 19.32 7.24
CA GLY A 384 -16.25 18.40 8.37
C GLY A 384 -17.11 17.15 8.28
N PRO A 385 -16.91 16.19 9.20
CA PRO A 385 -17.69 14.96 9.22
C PRO A 385 -19.14 15.23 9.60
N MET A 386 -20.05 14.51 8.94
CA MET A 386 -21.48 14.45 9.19
C MET A 386 -21.91 12.99 9.33
N PHE A 387 -22.92 12.76 10.16
CA PHE A 387 -23.36 11.42 10.54
C PHE A 387 -24.85 11.23 10.30
N ARG A 388 -25.25 10.14 9.67
CA ARG A 388 -26.66 9.77 9.46
C ARG A 388 -26.84 8.34 9.96
N ALA A 389 -27.69 8.16 10.97
CA ALA A 389 -27.87 6.84 11.59
C ALA A 389 -29.01 6.02 10.98
N GLU A 390 -29.73 6.58 10.00
CA GLU A 390 -30.80 5.88 9.27
C GLU A 390 -30.29 4.56 8.69
N LEU A 391 -31.04 3.48 8.91
CA LEU A 391 -30.77 2.14 8.40
C LEU A 391 -31.02 2.05 6.87
N SER A 392 -30.14 2.69 6.09
CA SER A 392 -30.21 2.76 4.63
C SER A 392 -28.95 2.17 3.99
N HIS A 393 -29.08 0.98 3.39
CA HIS A 393 -28.00 0.34 2.64
C HIS A 393 -28.22 0.47 1.13
N THR A 394 -27.75 1.57 0.56
CA THR A 394 -27.91 1.87 -0.87
C THR A 394 -26.59 2.37 -1.47
N GLN A 395 -26.54 2.51 -2.80
CA GLN A 395 -25.35 3.01 -3.49
C GLN A 395 -25.07 4.51 -3.28
N ARG A 396 -26.01 5.27 -2.70
CA ARG A 396 -25.93 6.74 -2.57
C ARG A 396 -25.83 7.24 -1.14
N HIS A 397 -26.01 6.37 -0.15
CA HIS A 397 -26.06 6.75 1.25
C HIS A 397 -24.86 6.17 2.01
N LEU A 398 -24.23 7.01 2.84
CA LEU A 398 -23.18 6.63 3.78
C LEU A 398 -23.58 7.09 5.17
N CYS A 399 -23.27 6.30 6.20
CA CYS A 399 -23.54 6.67 7.59
C CYS A 399 -22.59 7.79 8.09
N GLU A 400 -21.40 7.89 7.50
CA GLU A 400 -20.43 8.95 7.76
C GLU A 400 -19.92 9.50 6.42
N PHE A 401 -19.93 10.82 6.27
CA PHE A 401 -19.42 11.50 5.09
C PHE A 401 -18.97 12.93 5.42
N VAL A 402 -18.36 13.62 4.45
CA VAL A 402 -17.90 15.00 4.62
C VAL A 402 -18.96 15.94 4.05
N GLY A 403 -19.38 16.90 4.87
CA GLY A 403 -20.34 17.95 4.56
C GLY A 403 -19.74 19.30 4.32
#